data_AF-A0AAV3U2N2-F1
#
_entry.id   AF-A0AAV3U2N2-F1
#
_cell.length_a   1.000
_cell.length_b   1.000
_cell.length_c   1.000
_cell.angle_alpha   90.00
_cell.angle_beta   90.00
_cell.angle_gamma   90.00
#
_symmetry.space_group_name_H-M   'P 1'
#
loop_
_entity.id
_entity.type
_entity.pdbx_description
1 polymer ?
#
loop_
_entity_poly.entity_id
_entity_poly.type
_entity_poly.pdbx_seq_one_letter_code
_entity_poly.pdbx_strand_id
1 'polypeptide(L)'
;MENRNKFESSAVVSLFQHAGLNAPLPLKAGLGDDQLNAFLQGDGSVEIDGRRYADIDVAMGAEARHTSGDAWQFWSWYNEDHRTWSPLAQLRAKQARRLAHSTTSQSITAYPARRNAPPRVNTLQYPKGPGEIGFMACPGLTGNEPLNQELEALQCWGCATIVSLVEPHEFTMLGVPDFAQSVQSKNMIWLHLPIRDGHAPDMAFESKWRQVAPLLHRQLACGSSVVFHCHNGQGRSALACSRMLIEAGLTSGQAIHTVESTLATAFDSRHQERYLTNHAWGADAELAESALA
;
A
#
# COMPACT_ATOMS: atom_id res chain seq x y z
N MET A 1 1.54 -7.54 42.06
CA MET A 1 2.66 -7.78 41.14
C MET A 1 2.07 -8.28 39.83
N GLU A 2 2.36 -7.54 38.75
CA GLU A 2 2.25 -7.85 37.30
C GLU A 2 1.09 -8.77 36.85
N ASN A 3 0.13 -8.31 36.04
CA ASN A 3 0.34 -8.03 34.62
C ASN A 3 -0.82 -7.14 34.11
N ARG A 4 -0.62 -5.83 33.93
CA ARG A 4 -1.60 -4.98 33.21
C ARG A 4 -1.40 -5.24 31.71
N ASN A 5 -2.33 -5.99 31.11
CA ASN A 5 -2.45 -6.31 29.68
C ASN A 5 -1.45 -5.56 28.79
N LYS A 6 -0.26 -6.15 28.64
CA LYS A 6 0.75 -5.65 27.73
C LYS A 6 0.33 -6.12 26.35
N PHE A 7 0.20 -5.19 25.41
CA PHE A 7 -0.01 -5.52 24.02
C PHE A 7 1.22 -6.28 23.49
N GLU A 8 1.05 -7.57 23.28
CA GLU A 8 2.04 -8.39 22.60
C GLU A 8 1.81 -8.26 21.10
N SER A 9 2.66 -7.48 20.44
CA SER A 9 2.54 -7.24 19.00
C SER A 9 2.59 -8.53 18.17
N SER A 10 3.20 -9.59 18.68
CA SER A 10 3.23 -10.90 18.02
C SER A 10 1.97 -11.76 18.24
N ALA A 11 1.08 -11.41 19.17
CA ALA A 11 -0.04 -12.26 19.56
C ALA A 11 -1.38 -11.73 19.03
N VAL A 12 -2.10 -12.55 18.25
CA VAL A 12 -3.38 -12.19 17.64
C VAL A 12 -4.49 -11.92 18.68
N VAL A 13 -4.43 -12.58 19.84
CA VAL A 13 -5.37 -12.36 20.96
C VAL A 13 -5.38 -10.90 21.43
N SER A 14 -4.24 -10.22 21.31
CA SER A 14 -4.11 -8.81 21.68
C SER A 14 -4.99 -7.88 20.84
N LEU A 15 -5.42 -8.31 19.65
CA LEU A 15 -6.35 -7.58 18.79
C LEU A 15 -7.70 -7.40 19.49
N PHE A 16 -8.26 -8.45 20.10
CA PHE A 16 -9.56 -8.37 20.78
C PHE A 16 -9.49 -7.56 22.07
N GLN A 17 -8.41 -7.72 22.84
CA GLN A 17 -8.25 -7.04 24.13
C GLN A 17 -8.03 -5.53 23.99
N HIS A 18 -7.45 -5.08 22.86
CA HIS A 18 -6.97 -3.71 22.72
C HIS A 18 -7.46 -2.96 21.47
N ALA A 19 -8.00 -3.63 20.44
CA ALA A 19 -8.50 -2.96 19.23
C ALA A 19 -10.01 -2.67 19.27
N GLY A 20 -10.75 -3.17 20.28
CA GLY A 20 -12.21 -3.06 20.31
C GLY A 20 -12.91 -3.91 19.26
N LEU A 21 -12.21 -4.90 18.71
CA LEU A 21 -12.79 -5.88 17.80
C LEU A 21 -13.57 -6.93 18.58
N ASN A 22 -14.66 -7.40 17.98
CA ASN A 22 -15.46 -8.49 18.54
C ASN A 22 -15.09 -9.80 17.87
N ALA A 23 -15.02 -10.87 18.66
CA ALA A 23 -14.95 -12.23 18.14
C ALA A 23 -16.37 -12.78 17.91
N PRO A 24 -16.57 -13.65 16.90
CA PRO A 24 -15.60 -14.04 15.88
C PRO A 24 -15.36 -12.91 14.86
N LEU A 25 -14.09 -12.65 14.53
CA LEU A 25 -13.69 -11.67 13.54
C LEU A 25 -13.59 -12.34 12.17
N PRO A 26 -14.38 -11.92 11.16
CA PRO A 26 -14.25 -12.43 9.80
C PRO A 26 -12.88 -12.06 9.25
N LEU A 27 -12.17 -13.08 8.77
CA LEU A 27 -10.90 -12.96 8.09
C LEU A 27 -11.00 -13.46 6.66
N LYS A 28 -10.14 -12.89 5.82
CA LYS A 28 -9.98 -13.28 4.44
C LYS A 28 -8.50 -13.39 4.08
N ALA A 29 -8.17 -14.40 3.31
CA ALA A 29 -6.83 -14.70 2.84
C ALA A 29 -6.84 -14.88 1.32
N GLY A 30 -5.94 -14.21 0.59
CA GLY A 30 -5.84 -14.30 -0.87
C GLY A 30 -4.76 -15.30 -1.31
N LEU A 31 -5.15 -16.49 -1.79
CA LEU A 31 -4.25 -17.59 -2.19
C LEU A 31 -4.01 -17.68 -3.71
N GLY A 32 -4.12 -16.57 -4.43
CA GLY A 32 -4.03 -16.54 -5.89
C GLY A 32 -5.40 -16.32 -6.46
N ASP A 33 -5.83 -17.22 -7.33
CA ASP A 33 -7.20 -17.24 -7.83
C ASP A 33 -8.19 -17.72 -6.75
N ASP A 34 -7.68 -18.38 -5.71
CA ASP A 34 -8.46 -18.87 -4.58
C ASP A 34 -8.52 -17.87 -3.44
N GLN A 35 -9.66 -17.83 -2.75
CA GLN A 35 -9.87 -17.06 -1.54
C GLN A 35 -10.27 -17.97 -0.40
N LEU A 36 -9.63 -17.77 0.74
CA LEU A 36 -9.92 -18.48 1.97
C LEU A 36 -10.67 -17.56 2.92
N ASN A 37 -11.86 -17.97 3.34
CA ASN A 37 -12.61 -17.28 4.38
C ASN A 37 -12.38 -17.99 5.70
N ALA A 38 -12.17 -17.22 6.75
CA ALA A 38 -11.92 -17.76 8.08
C ALA A 38 -12.58 -16.90 9.16
N PHE A 39 -12.70 -17.44 10.35
CA PHE A 39 -13.16 -16.72 11.53
C PHE A 39 -12.10 -16.80 12.63
N LEU A 40 -11.58 -15.65 13.03
CA LEU A 40 -10.67 -15.55 14.16
C LEU A 40 -11.46 -15.42 15.46
N GLN A 41 -11.23 -16.35 16.36
CA GLN A 41 -11.90 -16.45 17.65
C GLN A 41 -11.16 -15.62 18.71
N GLY A 42 -11.88 -15.27 19.79
CA GLY A 42 -11.34 -14.41 20.85
C GLY A 42 -10.17 -15.01 21.63
N ASP A 43 -10.00 -16.34 21.56
CA ASP A 43 -8.87 -17.07 22.13
C ASP A 43 -7.65 -17.15 21.18
N GLY A 44 -7.74 -16.54 19.99
CA GLY A 44 -6.68 -16.53 18.98
C GLY A 44 -6.74 -17.68 17.97
N SER A 45 -7.63 -18.66 18.19
CA SER A 45 -7.81 -19.77 17.26
C SER A 45 -8.54 -19.33 15.99
N VAL A 46 -8.28 -20.03 14.88
CA VAL A 46 -8.87 -19.72 13.57
C VAL A 46 -9.75 -20.87 13.12
N GLU A 47 -10.92 -20.56 12.59
CA GLU A 47 -11.85 -21.54 12.03
C GLU A 47 -11.98 -21.36 10.52
N ILE A 48 -11.80 -22.45 9.76
CA ILE A 48 -11.89 -22.49 8.29
C ILE A 48 -12.70 -23.74 7.93
N ASP A 49 -13.82 -23.56 7.22
CA ASP A 49 -14.70 -24.65 6.78
C ASP A 49 -15.03 -25.68 7.89
N GLY A 50 -15.26 -25.19 9.12
CA GLY A 50 -15.59 -26.01 10.29
C GLY A 50 -14.40 -26.73 10.95
N ARG A 51 -13.17 -26.52 10.46
CA ARG A 51 -11.93 -26.97 11.10
C ARG A 51 -11.35 -25.85 11.94
N ARG A 52 -10.85 -26.19 13.14
CA ARG A 52 -10.24 -25.24 14.07
C ARG A 52 -8.73 -25.44 14.12
N TYR A 53 -8.00 -24.34 13.99
CA TYR A 53 -6.54 -24.25 14.04
C TYR A 53 -6.13 -23.44 15.26
N ALA A 54 -4.97 -23.74 15.83
CA ALA A 54 -4.51 -23.13 17.07
C ALA A 54 -4.32 -21.60 16.95
N ASP A 55 -3.84 -21.14 15.80
CA ASP A 55 -3.59 -19.74 15.51
C ASP A 55 -3.55 -19.48 13.99
N ILE A 56 -3.30 -18.23 13.62
CA ILE A 56 -3.22 -17.78 12.22
C ILE A 56 -2.07 -18.39 11.43
N ASP A 57 -0.96 -18.76 12.08
CA ASP A 57 0.24 -19.32 11.45
C ASP A 57 0.01 -20.80 11.13
N VAL A 58 -0.55 -21.55 12.08
CA VAL A 58 -0.93 -22.96 11.90
C VAL A 58 -2.04 -23.09 10.85
N ALA A 59 -3.04 -22.20 10.88
CA ALA A 59 -4.09 -22.15 9.86
C ALA A 59 -3.51 -21.90 8.46
N MET A 60 -2.55 -20.97 8.37
CA MET A 60 -1.89 -20.66 7.11
C MET A 60 -1.06 -21.83 6.59
N GLY A 61 -0.22 -22.43 7.44
CA GLY A 61 0.61 -23.56 7.03
C GLY A 61 -0.20 -24.77 6.54
N ALA A 62 -1.36 -25.02 7.13
CA ALA A 62 -2.21 -26.16 6.80
C ALA A 62 -2.96 -25.98 5.47
N GLU A 63 -3.55 -24.80 5.23
CA GLU A 63 -4.44 -24.57 4.09
C GLU A 63 -3.74 -23.95 2.87
N ALA A 64 -2.64 -23.22 3.08
CA ALA A 64 -2.01 -22.41 2.03
C ALA A 64 -0.83 -23.08 1.30
N ARG A 65 -0.64 -24.41 1.46
CA ARG A 65 0.41 -25.26 0.86
C ARG A 65 1.50 -24.46 0.12
N HIS A 66 2.56 -24.09 0.86
CA HIS A 66 3.73 -23.28 0.45
C HIS A 66 3.69 -21.76 0.74
N THR A 67 3.67 -21.37 2.02
CA THR A 67 3.86 -19.96 2.44
C THR A 67 5.12 -19.78 3.30
N SER A 68 6.08 -18.96 2.83
CA SER A 68 7.37 -18.72 3.50
C SER A 68 7.47 -17.37 4.21
N GLY A 69 6.44 -16.91 4.94
CA GLY A 69 6.48 -15.58 5.58
C GLY A 69 5.19 -15.15 6.26
N ASP A 70 5.21 -13.93 6.78
CA ASP A 70 4.42 -13.50 7.93
C ASP A 70 2.90 -13.61 7.72
N ALA A 71 2.24 -14.51 8.47
CA ALA A 71 0.79 -14.73 8.39
C ALA A 71 -0.01 -13.45 8.67
N TRP A 72 0.56 -12.49 9.41
CA TRP A 72 -0.08 -11.22 9.71
C TRP A 72 -0.29 -10.34 8.48
N GLN A 73 0.59 -10.42 7.47
CA GLN A 73 0.42 -9.67 6.22
C GLN A 73 -0.62 -10.33 5.30
N PHE A 74 -0.90 -11.61 5.53
CA PHE A 74 -1.70 -12.42 4.62
C PHE A 74 -3.17 -12.47 4.99
N TRP A 75 -3.46 -12.57 6.29
CA TRP A 75 -4.82 -12.46 6.79
C TRP A 75 -5.26 -11.00 6.79
N SER A 76 -6.37 -10.73 6.13
CA SER A 76 -7.05 -9.44 6.15
C SER A 76 -8.33 -9.50 6.98
N TRP A 77 -8.64 -8.42 7.68
CA TRP A 77 -9.93 -8.21 8.34
C TRP A 77 -10.71 -7.13 7.60
N TYR A 78 -12.04 -7.16 7.67
CA TYR A 78 -12.86 -6.13 7.07
C TYR A 78 -12.89 -4.89 7.98
N ASN A 79 -12.29 -3.81 7.50
CA ASN A 79 -12.27 -2.54 8.21
C ASN A 79 -13.52 -1.73 7.84
N GLU A 80 -14.47 -1.66 8.76
CA GLU A 80 -15.74 -0.92 8.57
C GLU A 80 -15.54 0.59 8.32
N ASP A 81 -14.52 1.20 8.93
CA ASP A 81 -14.26 2.65 8.80
C ASP A 81 -13.90 3.03 7.34
N HIS A 82 -13.20 2.11 6.66
CA HIS A 82 -12.71 2.32 5.29
C HIS A 82 -13.41 1.43 4.25
N ARG A 83 -14.30 0.54 4.71
CA ARG A 83 -15.06 -0.43 3.89
C ARG A 83 -14.17 -1.32 3.02
N THR A 84 -12.96 -1.62 3.50
CA THR A 84 -11.93 -2.40 2.80
C THR A 84 -11.44 -3.59 3.61
N TRP A 85 -10.97 -4.62 2.94
CA TRP A 85 -10.15 -5.65 3.57
C TRP A 85 -8.73 -5.12 3.79
N SER A 86 -8.26 -5.16 5.04
CA SER A 86 -6.95 -4.63 5.42
C SER A 86 -6.13 -5.71 6.13
N PRO A 87 -4.81 -5.85 5.86
CA PRO A 87 -3.98 -6.85 6.53
C PRO A 87 -3.97 -6.70 8.06
N LEU A 88 -3.95 -7.81 8.78
CA LEU A 88 -3.83 -7.82 10.25
C LEU A 88 -2.53 -7.13 10.72
N ALA A 89 -1.47 -7.19 9.91
CA ALA A 89 -0.21 -6.48 10.15
C ALA A 89 -0.40 -4.95 10.30
N GLN A 90 -1.34 -4.36 9.55
CA GLN A 90 -1.66 -2.94 9.64
C GLN A 90 -2.31 -2.61 10.99
N LEU A 91 -3.22 -3.47 11.45
CA LEU A 91 -3.88 -3.31 12.75
C LEU A 91 -2.86 -3.43 13.90
N ARG A 92 -1.97 -4.43 13.82
CA ARG A 92 -0.82 -4.63 14.72
C ARG A 92 0.04 -3.37 14.81
N ALA A 93 0.40 -2.78 13.66
CA ALA A 93 1.22 -1.57 13.60
C ALA A 93 0.51 -0.34 14.18
N LYS A 94 -0.80 -0.18 13.91
CA LYS A 94 -1.63 0.92 14.45
C LYS A 94 -1.67 0.89 15.98
N GLN A 95 -1.76 -0.30 16.59
CA GLN A 95 -1.76 -0.46 18.04
C GLN A 95 -0.40 -0.18 18.67
N ALA A 96 0.69 -0.70 18.08
CA ALA A 96 2.04 -0.41 18.54
C ALA A 96 2.30 1.12 18.61
N ARG A 97 1.83 1.86 17.59
CA ARG A 97 1.91 3.33 17.56
C ARG A 97 1.06 3.98 18.65
N ARG A 98 -0.20 3.57 18.84
CA ARG A 98 -1.10 4.14 19.88
C ARG A 98 -0.49 4.00 21.28
N LEU A 99 0.09 2.84 21.59
CA LEU A 99 0.70 2.58 22.90
C LEU A 99 2.00 3.37 23.08
N ALA A 100 2.83 3.47 22.04
CA ALA A 100 4.01 4.35 22.05
C ALA A 100 3.62 5.82 22.32
N HIS A 101 2.54 6.31 21.71
CA HIS A 101 2.04 7.67 21.93
C HIS A 101 1.37 7.86 23.30
N SER A 102 0.75 6.82 23.89
CA SER A 102 0.19 6.89 25.25
C SER A 102 1.24 7.02 26.36
N THR A 103 2.51 6.74 26.04
CA THR A 103 3.64 6.87 26.98
C THR A 103 4.28 8.26 26.91
N THR A 104 3.92 9.07 25.90
CA THR A 104 4.38 10.46 25.75
C THR A 104 3.17 11.39 25.86
N SER A 105 2.83 11.81 27.08
CA SER A 105 1.91 12.92 27.29
C SER A 105 2.50 14.20 26.69
N GLN A 106 2.09 14.53 25.48
CA GLN A 106 2.08 15.91 25.01
C GLN A 106 0.65 16.30 24.66
N SER A 107 0.20 17.33 25.36
CA SER A 107 -1.09 18.01 25.24
C SER A 107 -1.42 18.36 23.79
N ILE A 108 -2.55 17.85 23.30
CA ILE A 108 -3.14 18.25 22.01
C ILE A 108 -3.85 19.59 22.22
N THR A 109 -3.14 20.69 21.95
CA THR A 109 -3.79 21.94 21.55
C THR A 109 -4.11 21.83 20.06
N ALA A 110 -5.38 22.04 19.70
CA ALA A 110 -5.82 22.12 18.31
C ALA A 110 -5.11 23.31 17.63
N TYR A 111 -4.05 23.02 16.88
CA TYR A 111 -3.40 24.00 16.02
C TYR A 111 -4.15 24.11 14.69
N PRO A 112 -4.38 25.32 14.16
CA PRO A 112 -4.94 25.49 12.82
C PRO A 112 -3.98 24.90 11.78
N ALA A 113 -4.56 24.27 10.75
CA ALA A 113 -3.85 23.61 9.66
C ALA A 113 -2.71 24.48 9.11
N ARG A 114 -1.48 23.97 9.18
CA ARG A 114 -0.31 24.65 8.61
C ARG A 114 -0.42 24.59 7.09
N ARG A 115 -0.52 25.76 6.46
CA ARG A 115 -0.48 25.96 4.98
C ARG A 115 0.77 25.39 4.27
N ASN A 116 1.74 24.85 5.02
CA ASN A 116 3.01 24.29 4.53
C ASN A 116 3.34 22.93 5.18
N ALA A 117 2.34 22.13 5.57
CA ALA A 117 2.63 20.76 5.98
C ALA A 117 3.20 19.99 4.76
N PRO A 118 4.29 19.21 4.92
CA PRO A 118 4.80 18.40 3.83
C PRO A 118 3.71 17.43 3.37
N PRO A 119 3.59 17.14 2.06
CA PRO A 119 2.58 16.22 1.59
C PRO A 119 2.79 14.86 2.25
N ARG A 120 1.69 14.14 2.48
CA ARG A 120 1.70 12.80 3.11
C ARG A 120 2.16 11.73 2.12
N VAL A 121 3.38 11.89 1.63
CA VAL A 121 4.01 11.07 0.60
C VAL A 121 5.17 10.31 1.21
N ASN A 122 5.19 9.01 0.95
CA ASN A 122 6.37 8.20 1.18
C ASN A 122 7.32 8.40 -0.01
N THR A 123 8.46 9.02 0.25
CA THR A 123 9.39 9.47 -0.80
C THR A 123 10.56 8.51 -0.97
N LEU A 124 10.92 8.26 -2.22
CA LEU A 124 12.04 7.43 -2.65
C LEU A 124 12.86 8.21 -3.68
N GLN A 125 14.18 8.06 -3.62
CA GLN A 125 15.08 8.69 -4.61
C GLN A 125 15.06 7.89 -5.92
N TYR A 126 14.99 8.60 -7.05
CA TYR A 126 15.08 7.96 -8.35
C TYR A 126 16.54 7.59 -8.69
N PRO A 127 16.85 6.31 -8.98
CA PRO A 127 18.25 5.90 -9.17
C PRO A 127 18.98 6.55 -10.35
N LYS A 128 18.23 7.00 -11.38
CA LYS A 128 18.79 7.54 -12.64
C LYS A 128 18.64 9.07 -12.77
N GLY A 129 18.34 9.79 -11.69
CA GLY A 129 18.20 11.25 -11.75
C GLY A 129 17.80 11.92 -10.44
N PRO A 130 17.64 13.25 -10.43
CA PRO A 130 17.40 14.02 -9.21
C PRO A 130 15.92 14.06 -8.78
N GLY A 131 15.00 13.49 -9.56
CA GLY A 131 13.58 13.46 -9.24
C GLY A 131 13.25 12.43 -8.16
N GLU A 132 12.04 12.55 -7.62
CA GLU A 132 11.59 11.70 -6.52
C GLU A 132 10.36 10.86 -6.91
N ILE A 133 10.36 9.60 -6.48
CA ILE A 133 9.20 8.71 -6.60
C ILE A 133 8.44 8.75 -5.28
N GLY A 134 7.14 9.05 -5.35
CA GLY A 134 6.26 9.10 -4.21
C GLY A 134 5.21 8.00 -4.23
N PHE A 135 4.82 7.50 -3.06
CA PHE A 135 3.57 6.75 -2.91
C PHE A 135 2.77 7.17 -1.69
N MET A 136 1.45 7.20 -1.84
CA MET A 136 0.53 7.67 -0.81
C MET A 136 -0.87 7.07 -0.92
N ALA A 137 -1.67 7.26 0.13
CA ALA A 137 -3.11 7.02 0.10
C ALA A 137 -3.80 7.96 -0.89
N CYS A 138 -5.04 7.64 -1.28
CA CYS A 138 -5.77 8.49 -2.22
C CYS A 138 -5.85 9.92 -1.69
N PRO A 139 -5.41 10.93 -2.46
CA PRO A 139 -5.53 12.30 -2.00
C PRO A 139 -6.99 12.65 -1.69
N GLY A 140 -7.20 13.39 -0.60
CA GLY A 140 -8.54 13.72 -0.08
C GLY A 140 -9.21 12.63 0.74
N LEU A 141 -8.62 11.43 0.88
CA LEU A 141 -9.13 10.37 1.76
C LEU A 141 -8.97 10.73 3.24
N THR A 142 -7.93 11.48 3.59
CA THR A 142 -7.73 11.87 4.99
C THR A 142 -8.73 12.97 5.30
N GLY A 143 -9.91 12.61 5.83
CA GLY A 143 -11.06 13.51 6.05
C GLY A 143 -10.81 14.76 6.93
N ASN A 144 -9.56 15.00 7.32
CA ASN A 144 -9.11 16.22 7.98
C ASN A 144 -8.57 17.28 6.99
N GLU A 145 -8.19 16.91 5.75
CA GLU A 145 -7.63 17.81 4.74
C GLU A 145 -8.40 17.71 3.41
N PRO A 146 -8.86 18.83 2.82
CA PRO A 146 -9.49 18.84 1.51
C PRO A 146 -8.54 18.37 0.40
N LEU A 147 -9.07 17.65 -0.60
CA LEU A 147 -8.34 17.20 -1.80
C LEU A 147 -7.49 18.33 -2.42
N ASN A 148 -8.04 19.53 -2.58
CA ASN A 148 -7.32 20.65 -3.19
C ASN A 148 -6.06 21.07 -2.41
N GLN A 149 -6.08 20.96 -1.08
CA GLN A 149 -4.92 21.30 -0.24
C GLN A 149 -3.83 20.22 -0.37
N GLU A 150 -4.21 18.95 -0.41
CA GLU A 150 -3.25 17.87 -0.65
C GLU A 150 -2.64 17.94 -2.06
N LEU A 151 -3.43 18.30 -3.08
CA LEU A 151 -2.92 18.53 -4.44
C LEU A 151 -1.99 19.74 -4.52
N GLU A 152 -2.25 20.81 -3.77
CA GLU A 152 -1.33 21.96 -3.65
C GLU A 152 -0.02 21.54 -2.99
N ALA A 153 -0.08 20.74 -1.92
CA ALA A 153 1.12 20.21 -1.27
C ALA A 153 1.94 19.31 -2.20
N LEU A 154 1.29 18.48 -3.02
CA LEU A 154 1.95 17.66 -4.05
C LEU A 154 2.63 18.52 -5.12
N GLN A 155 1.96 19.59 -5.58
CA GLN A 155 2.54 20.52 -6.53
C GLN A 155 3.77 21.23 -5.94
N CYS A 156 3.70 21.67 -4.68
CA CYS A 156 4.83 22.27 -3.96
C CYS A 156 6.00 21.30 -3.76
N TRP A 157 5.72 20.01 -3.64
CA TRP A 157 6.73 18.95 -3.60
C TRP A 157 7.37 18.64 -4.96
N GLY A 158 6.94 19.32 -6.03
CA GLY A 158 7.49 19.14 -7.37
C GLY A 158 6.85 17.99 -8.15
N CYS A 159 5.66 17.53 -7.73
CA CYS A 159 4.92 16.52 -8.47
C CYS A 159 4.51 17.06 -9.85
N ALA A 160 4.97 16.38 -10.91
CA ALA A 160 4.54 16.64 -12.27
C ALA A 160 3.42 15.69 -12.72
N THR A 161 3.40 14.46 -12.19
CA THR A 161 2.42 13.43 -12.57
C THR A 161 1.90 12.66 -11.36
N ILE A 162 0.58 12.53 -11.29
CA ILE A 162 -0.14 11.67 -10.36
C ILE A 162 -0.66 10.45 -11.13
N VAL A 163 -0.27 9.26 -10.68
CA VAL A 163 -0.74 7.98 -11.22
C VAL A 163 -1.73 7.35 -10.25
N SER A 164 -2.98 7.23 -10.68
CA SER A 164 -4.04 6.58 -9.92
C SER A 164 -4.13 5.10 -10.29
N LEU A 165 -4.02 4.24 -9.27
CA LEU A 165 -4.11 2.78 -9.39
C LEU A 165 -5.45 2.23 -8.90
N VAL A 166 -6.32 3.09 -8.36
CA VAL A 166 -7.68 2.72 -7.98
C VAL A 166 -8.56 2.48 -9.21
N GLU A 167 -9.56 1.64 -9.10
CA GLU A 167 -10.59 1.42 -10.11
C GLU A 167 -11.54 2.63 -10.22
N PRO A 168 -12.21 2.84 -11.36
CA PRO A 168 -13.10 3.99 -11.54
C PRO A 168 -14.15 4.17 -10.43
N HIS A 169 -14.72 3.07 -9.95
CA HIS A 169 -15.77 3.09 -8.93
C HIS A 169 -15.24 3.47 -7.54
N GLU A 170 -13.94 3.29 -7.28
CA GLU A 170 -13.32 3.62 -5.99
C GLU A 170 -13.25 5.14 -5.79
N PHE A 171 -13.13 5.97 -6.84
CA PHE A 171 -13.11 7.43 -6.68
C PHE A 171 -14.37 7.98 -6.00
N THR A 172 -15.55 7.49 -6.40
CA THR A 172 -16.82 7.86 -5.75
C THR A 172 -16.88 7.32 -4.33
N MET A 173 -16.43 6.09 -4.10
CA MET A 173 -16.39 5.46 -2.78
C MET A 173 -15.48 6.24 -1.80
N LEU A 174 -14.37 6.77 -2.32
CA LEU A 174 -13.38 7.57 -1.59
C LEU A 174 -13.77 9.04 -1.42
N GLY A 175 -14.95 9.45 -1.93
CA GLY A 175 -15.43 10.82 -1.80
C GLY A 175 -14.75 11.84 -2.73
N VAL A 176 -14.08 11.37 -3.79
CA VAL A 176 -13.34 12.20 -4.75
C VAL A 176 -13.76 11.93 -6.21
N PRO A 177 -15.07 12.04 -6.56
CA PRO A 177 -15.56 11.72 -7.90
C PRO A 177 -14.93 12.57 -9.01
N ASP A 178 -14.55 13.82 -8.70
CA ASP A 178 -13.97 14.77 -9.65
C ASP A 178 -12.44 14.82 -9.62
N PHE A 179 -11.79 13.75 -9.10
CA PHE A 179 -10.33 13.69 -8.88
C PHE A 179 -9.52 14.16 -10.09
N ALA A 180 -9.86 13.64 -11.27
CA ALA A 180 -9.25 13.99 -12.55
C ALA A 180 -9.20 15.50 -12.79
N GLN A 181 -10.35 16.17 -12.62
CA GLN A 181 -10.51 17.60 -12.85
C GLN A 181 -9.72 18.39 -11.79
N SER A 182 -9.73 17.94 -10.54
CA SER A 182 -8.95 18.57 -9.47
C SER A 182 -7.44 18.52 -9.76
N VAL A 183 -6.91 17.37 -10.20
CA VAL A 183 -5.48 17.24 -10.57
C VAL A 183 -5.12 18.16 -11.74
N GLN A 184 -5.94 18.15 -12.79
CA GLN A 184 -5.72 18.99 -13.98
C GLN A 184 -5.76 20.50 -13.65
N SER A 185 -6.64 20.91 -12.72
CA SER A 185 -6.72 22.30 -12.25
C SER A 185 -5.44 22.80 -11.56
N LYS A 186 -4.56 21.88 -11.14
CA LYS A 186 -3.26 22.16 -10.54
C LYS A 186 -2.09 22.01 -11.51
N ASN A 187 -2.35 21.95 -12.82
CA ASN A 187 -1.32 21.80 -13.87
C ASN A 187 -0.43 20.56 -13.69
N MET A 188 -0.93 19.52 -13.02
CA MET A 188 -0.28 18.22 -12.93
C MET A 188 -0.91 17.27 -13.96
N ILE A 189 -0.11 16.34 -14.48
CA ILE A 189 -0.61 15.29 -15.36
C ILE A 189 -1.32 14.23 -14.50
N TRP A 190 -2.49 13.81 -14.93
CA TRP A 190 -3.20 12.68 -14.34
C TRP A 190 -3.15 11.48 -15.27
N LEU A 191 -2.68 10.34 -14.77
CA LEU A 191 -2.68 9.07 -15.47
C LEU A 191 -3.48 8.03 -14.68
N HIS A 192 -4.38 7.32 -15.34
CA HIS A 192 -5.23 6.30 -14.72
C HIS A 192 -4.91 4.89 -15.20
N LEU A 193 -4.25 4.12 -14.33
CA LEU A 193 -3.77 2.75 -14.56
C LEU A 193 -4.36 1.83 -13.48
N PRO A 194 -5.67 1.51 -13.55
CA PRO A 194 -6.35 0.79 -12.49
C PRO A 194 -5.76 -0.61 -12.29
N ILE A 195 -5.56 -0.98 -11.03
CA ILE A 195 -5.25 -2.34 -10.58
C ILE A 195 -6.35 -2.73 -9.59
N ARG A 196 -6.97 -3.89 -9.82
CA ARG A 196 -8.00 -4.43 -8.93
C ARG A 196 -7.44 -4.59 -7.51
N ASP A 197 -8.24 -4.22 -6.51
CA ASP A 197 -7.78 -4.25 -5.12
C ASP A 197 -7.32 -5.66 -4.69
N GLY A 198 -6.19 -5.73 -3.98
CA GLY A 198 -5.55 -6.99 -3.56
C GLY A 198 -4.95 -7.86 -4.69
N HIS A 199 -4.98 -7.41 -5.95
CA HIS A 199 -4.43 -8.17 -7.08
C HIS A 199 -3.09 -7.59 -7.57
N ALA A 200 -2.38 -8.38 -8.38
CA ALA A 200 -1.26 -7.90 -9.19
C ALA A 200 -1.76 -7.24 -10.49
N PRO A 201 -0.93 -6.46 -11.18
CA PRO A 201 -1.26 -5.92 -12.49
C PRO A 201 -1.65 -6.97 -13.53
N ASP A 202 -2.57 -6.59 -14.42
CA ASP A 202 -3.02 -7.41 -15.54
C ASP A 202 -2.43 -6.93 -16.88
N MET A 203 -2.79 -7.59 -17.98
CA MET A 203 -2.31 -7.22 -19.32
C MET A 203 -2.74 -5.80 -19.75
N ALA A 204 -3.89 -5.31 -19.27
CA ALA A 204 -4.36 -3.96 -19.60
C ALA A 204 -3.51 -2.90 -18.90
N PHE A 205 -3.13 -3.14 -17.64
CA PHE A 205 -2.12 -2.35 -16.95
C PHE A 205 -0.79 -2.39 -17.70
N GLU A 206 -0.28 -3.57 -18.06
CA GLU A 206 1.01 -3.70 -18.76
C GLU A 206 1.04 -2.92 -20.09
N SER A 207 -0.05 -2.97 -20.85
CA SER A 207 -0.17 -2.24 -22.11
C SER A 207 -0.13 -0.73 -21.90
N LYS A 208 -0.82 -0.22 -20.87
CA LYS A 208 -0.80 1.21 -20.51
C LYS A 208 0.55 1.62 -19.93
N TRP A 209 1.14 0.80 -19.07
CA TRP A 209 2.43 1.09 -18.45
C TRP A 209 3.51 1.29 -19.51
N ARG A 210 3.61 0.39 -20.50
CA ARG A 210 4.55 0.54 -21.62
C ARG A 210 4.40 1.86 -22.38
N GLN A 211 3.20 2.44 -22.42
CA GLN A 211 2.96 3.73 -23.08
C GLN A 211 3.39 4.91 -22.20
N VAL A 212 3.20 4.83 -20.88
CA VAL A 212 3.40 5.97 -19.97
C VAL A 212 4.74 5.96 -19.23
N ALA A 213 5.33 4.80 -18.99
CA ALA A 213 6.58 4.67 -18.23
C ALA A 213 7.74 5.50 -18.81
N PRO A 214 7.95 5.59 -20.14
CA PRO A 214 8.99 6.47 -20.70
C PRO A 214 8.82 7.94 -20.29
N LEU A 215 7.57 8.44 -20.21
CA LEU A 215 7.29 9.80 -19.74
C LEU A 215 7.64 9.95 -18.25
N LEU A 216 7.25 8.98 -17.42
CA LEU A 216 7.51 9.02 -15.97
C LEU A 216 9.02 9.00 -15.69
N HIS A 217 9.77 8.10 -16.32
CA HIS A 217 11.22 8.03 -16.20
C HIS A 217 11.91 9.32 -16.66
N ARG A 218 11.44 9.92 -17.76
CA ARG A 218 11.97 11.21 -18.24
C ARG A 218 11.73 12.33 -17.24
N GLN A 219 10.53 12.43 -16.67
CA GLN A 219 10.22 13.45 -15.65
C GLN A 219 11.14 13.33 -14.43
N LEU A 220 11.31 12.09 -13.92
CA LEU A 220 12.20 11.81 -12.80
C LEU A 220 13.67 12.11 -13.14
N ALA A 221 14.13 11.75 -14.34
CA ALA A 221 15.47 12.07 -14.81
C ALA A 221 15.73 13.59 -14.91
N CYS A 222 14.69 14.38 -15.19
CA CYS A 222 14.75 15.84 -15.25
C CYS A 222 14.54 16.53 -13.88
N GLY A 223 14.37 15.80 -12.79
CA GLY A 223 14.20 16.38 -11.45
C GLY A 223 12.77 16.69 -11.02
N SER A 224 11.77 16.32 -11.83
CA SER A 224 10.37 16.35 -11.40
C SER A 224 10.02 15.10 -10.60
N SER A 225 8.98 15.18 -9.79
CA SER A 225 8.51 14.06 -8.97
C SER A 225 7.27 13.40 -9.58
N VAL A 226 7.13 12.09 -9.36
CA VAL A 226 5.96 11.30 -9.78
C VAL A 226 5.38 10.64 -8.53
N VAL A 227 4.07 10.69 -8.35
CA VAL A 227 3.40 10.04 -7.22
C VAL A 227 2.42 8.98 -7.68
N PHE A 228 2.45 7.82 -7.02
CA PHE A 228 1.51 6.73 -7.20
C PHE A 228 0.54 6.69 -6.01
N HIS A 229 -0.75 6.56 -6.27
CA HIS A 229 -1.72 6.33 -5.20
C HIS A 229 -2.69 5.21 -5.53
N CYS A 230 -3.19 4.59 -4.47
CA CYS A 230 -4.27 3.63 -4.48
C CYS A 230 -5.30 4.08 -3.44
N HIS A 231 -6.01 3.17 -2.78
CA HIS A 231 -6.84 3.50 -1.63
C HIS A 231 -5.97 3.95 -0.43
N ASN A 232 -5.15 3.04 0.11
CA ASN A 232 -4.45 3.23 1.39
C ASN A 232 -2.96 3.60 1.27
N GLY A 233 -2.43 3.73 0.05
CA GLY A 233 -1.00 3.99 -0.17
C GLY A 233 -0.11 2.79 0.14
N GLN A 234 -0.69 1.61 0.07
CA GLN A 234 -0.07 0.31 0.30
C GLN A 234 -0.48 -0.64 -0.85
N GLY A 235 0.22 -1.75 -0.98
CA GLY A 235 0.04 -2.78 -1.99
C GLY A 235 0.27 -2.28 -3.41
N ARG A 236 -0.78 -1.73 -4.04
CA ARG A 236 -0.79 -1.26 -5.44
C ARG A 236 0.23 -0.14 -5.67
N SER A 237 0.25 0.89 -4.81
CA SER A 237 1.17 2.02 -4.98
C SER A 237 2.63 1.61 -4.77
N ALA A 238 2.89 0.81 -3.75
CA ALA A 238 4.22 0.28 -3.45
C ALA A 238 4.75 -0.57 -4.61
N LEU A 239 3.89 -1.44 -5.18
CA LEU A 239 4.23 -2.24 -6.36
C LEU A 239 4.65 -1.35 -7.55
N ALA A 240 3.89 -0.31 -7.87
CA ALA A 240 4.21 0.58 -8.98
C ALA A 240 5.54 1.35 -8.74
N CYS A 241 5.80 1.77 -7.50
CA CYS A 241 7.08 2.37 -7.13
C CYS A 241 8.25 1.39 -7.27
N SER A 242 8.10 0.16 -6.78
CA SER A 242 9.12 -0.88 -6.94
C SER A 242 9.38 -1.18 -8.41
N ARG A 243 8.33 -1.25 -9.24
CA ARG A 243 8.47 -1.40 -10.69
C ARG A 243 9.35 -0.29 -11.29
N MET A 244 9.07 0.97 -10.96
CA MET A 244 9.90 2.10 -11.43
C MET A 244 11.36 1.99 -10.97
N LEU A 245 11.62 1.54 -9.74
CA LEU A 245 12.98 1.32 -9.24
C LEU A 245 13.69 0.20 -10.00
N ILE A 246 12.98 -0.88 -10.33
CA ILE A 246 13.51 -2.00 -11.10
C ILE A 246 13.84 -1.57 -12.53
N GLU A 247 12.94 -0.85 -13.20
CA GLU A 247 13.16 -0.26 -14.53
C GLU A 247 14.31 0.77 -14.51
N ALA A 248 14.58 1.37 -13.34
CA ALA A 248 15.73 2.22 -13.08
C ALA A 248 17.03 1.47 -12.78
N GLY A 249 17.04 0.14 -12.81
CA GLY A 249 18.24 -0.70 -12.72
C GLY A 249 18.49 -1.35 -11.34
N LEU A 250 17.55 -1.23 -10.39
CA LEU A 250 17.61 -2.03 -9.16
C LEU A 250 17.16 -3.46 -9.45
N THR A 251 17.75 -4.41 -8.73
CA THR A 251 17.17 -5.76 -8.65
C THR A 251 15.82 -5.72 -7.94
N SER A 252 14.93 -6.68 -8.22
CA SER A 252 13.63 -6.78 -7.55
C SER A 252 13.76 -6.81 -6.01
N GLY A 253 14.76 -7.52 -5.49
CA GLY A 253 15.02 -7.58 -4.05
C GLY A 253 15.44 -6.22 -3.47
N GLN A 254 16.30 -5.47 -4.15
CA GLN A 254 16.67 -4.11 -3.73
C GLN A 254 15.47 -3.17 -3.77
N ALA A 255 14.67 -3.20 -4.84
CA ALA A 255 13.51 -2.33 -4.98
C ALA A 255 12.44 -2.60 -3.90
N ILE A 256 12.16 -3.86 -3.60
CA ILE A 256 11.24 -4.25 -2.51
C ILE A 256 11.78 -3.74 -1.18
N HIS A 257 13.05 -4.04 -0.87
CA HIS A 257 13.66 -3.62 0.39
C HIS A 257 13.67 -2.10 0.57
N THR A 258 13.97 -1.35 -0.49
CA THR A 258 13.94 0.13 -0.48
C THR A 258 12.55 0.65 -0.15
N VAL A 259 11.50 0.08 -0.74
CA VAL A 259 10.12 0.50 -0.48
C VAL A 259 9.67 0.14 0.94
N GLU A 260 9.98 -1.07 1.42
CA GLU A 260 9.65 -1.51 2.78
C GLU A 260 10.39 -0.71 3.86
N SER A 261 11.61 -0.28 3.57
CA SER A 261 12.38 0.58 4.48
C SER A 261 11.72 1.95 4.67
N THR A 262 10.97 2.42 3.68
CA THR A 262 10.16 3.65 3.78
C THR A 262 8.80 3.40 4.44
N LEU A 263 8.15 2.26 4.14
CA LEU A 263 6.91 1.85 4.78
C LEU A 263 6.89 0.33 5.01
N ALA A 264 7.06 -0.10 6.26
CA ALA A 264 7.14 -1.53 6.60
C ALA A 264 5.90 -2.36 6.21
N THR A 265 4.74 -1.72 5.99
CA THR A 265 3.51 -2.37 5.53
C THR A 265 3.22 -2.08 4.05
N ALA A 266 4.27 -1.82 3.25
CA ALA A 266 4.11 -1.38 1.87
C ALA A 266 3.39 -2.39 0.98
N PHE A 267 3.52 -3.70 1.21
CA PHE A 267 2.90 -4.74 0.40
C PHE A 267 1.76 -5.44 1.14
N ASP A 268 0.64 -5.64 0.44
CA ASP A 268 -0.59 -6.23 1.00
C ASP A 268 -0.77 -7.70 0.60
N SER A 269 0.00 -8.20 -0.39
CA SER A 269 -0.07 -9.60 -0.82
C SER A 269 1.22 -10.09 -1.49
N ARG A 270 1.47 -11.41 -1.40
CA ARG A 270 2.57 -12.06 -2.12
C ARG A 270 2.45 -12.02 -3.64
N HIS A 271 1.24 -11.83 -4.18
CA HIS A 271 1.05 -11.72 -5.64
C HIS A 271 1.74 -10.48 -6.18
N GLN A 272 1.75 -9.42 -5.39
CA GLN A 272 2.43 -8.17 -5.73
C GLN A 272 3.95 -8.36 -5.71
N GLU A 273 4.50 -9.04 -4.70
CA GLU A 273 5.91 -9.40 -4.67
C GLU A 273 6.29 -10.34 -5.82
N ARG A 274 5.50 -11.39 -6.06
CA ARG A 274 5.74 -12.36 -7.15
C ARG A 274 5.73 -11.70 -8.51
N TYR A 275 4.84 -10.74 -8.72
CA TYR A 275 4.83 -9.94 -9.94
C TYR A 275 6.16 -9.20 -10.13
N LEU A 276 6.73 -8.63 -9.06
CA LEU A 276 8.02 -7.96 -9.10
C LEU A 276 9.20 -8.92 -9.27
N THR A 277 9.13 -10.17 -8.79
CA THR A 277 10.25 -11.12 -8.86
C THR A 277 10.23 -12.03 -10.09
N ASN A 278 9.05 -12.34 -10.63
CA ASN A 278 8.89 -13.31 -11.72
C ASN A 278 8.82 -12.66 -13.10
N HIS A 279 8.69 -11.34 -13.17
CA HIS A 279 8.68 -10.66 -14.46
C HIS A 279 10.13 -10.45 -14.94
N ALA A 280 10.39 -10.73 -16.21
CA ALA A 280 11.70 -10.52 -16.83
C ALA A 280 11.88 -9.02 -17.13
N TRP A 281 12.30 -8.27 -16.11
CA TRP A 281 12.59 -6.84 -16.23
C TRP A 281 13.86 -6.64 -17.07
N GLY A 282 13.72 -6.20 -18.32
CA GLY A 282 14.86 -5.83 -19.18
C GLY A 282 14.99 -6.56 -20.52
N ALA A 283 14.18 -7.60 -20.81
CA ALA A 283 14.24 -8.26 -22.13
C ALA A 283 13.81 -7.34 -23.30
N ASP A 284 12.94 -6.36 -23.04
CA ASP A 284 12.51 -5.38 -24.05
C ASP A 284 13.49 -4.20 -24.22
N ALA A 285 14.39 -3.97 -23.25
CA ALA A 285 15.36 -2.87 -23.31
C ALA A 285 16.56 -3.23 -24.22
N GLU A 286 17.06 -4.47 -24.15
CA GLU A 286 18.13 -4.96 -25.05
C GLU A 286 17.67 -5.14 -26.50
N LEU A 287 16.39 -5.50 -26.73
CA LEU A 287 15.82 -5.58 -28.07
C LEU A 287 15.63 -4.20 -28.72
N ALA A 288 15.37 -3.14 -27.92
CA ALA A 288 15.26 -1.77 -28.43
C ALA A 288 16.63 -1.15 -28.75
N GLU A 289 17.68 -1.45 -27.98
CA GLU A 289 19.05 -0.99 -28.28
C GLU A 289 19.68 -1.71 -29.48
N SER A 290 19.42 -3.02 -29.66
CA SER A 290 19.93 -3.77 -30.83
C SER A 290 19.22 -3.45 -32.15
N ALA A 291 18.01 -2.89 -32.11
CA ALA A 291 17.28 -2.46 -33.31
C ALA A 291 17.72 -1.07 -33.82
N LEU A 292 18.60 -0.38 -33.09
CA LEU A 292 19.14 0.95 -33.41
C LEU A 292 20.67 0.94 -33.64
N ALA A 293 21.31 -0.24 -33.64
CA ALA A 293 22.72 -0.46 -33.96
C ALA A 293 22.88 -1.12 -35.34
#